data_AF-A0A524FTF8-F1
#
_entry.id   AF-A0A524FTF8-F1
#
_cell.length_a   1.000
_cell.length_b   1.000
_cell.length_c   1.000
_cell.angle_alpha   90.00
_cell.angle_beta   90.00
_cell.angle_gamma   90.00
#
_symmetry.space_group_name_H-M   'P 1'
#
loop_
_entity.id
_entity.type
_entity.pdbx_description
1 polymer ?
#
loop_
_entity_poly.entity_id
_entity_poly.type
_entity_poly.pdbx_seq_one_letter_code
_entity_poly.pdbx_strand_id
1 'polypeptide(L)' 'SGPYSAIRHPSYTSYMLCFVALVLLIPSPVTLALLIGIPGYYLVAKTEEQLLISHFGDEYLSYINKTGMFLPRLKVVEN' A
#
# COMPACT_ATOMS: atom_id res chain seq x y z
N SER A 1 10.93 0.73 10.91
CA SER A 1 10.56 1.90 11.75
C SER A 1 9.91 2.97 10.87
N GLY A 2 9.25 3.96 11.45
CA GLY A 2 8.53 4.98 10.66
C GLY A 2 7.29 4.43 9.93
N PRO A 3 6.90 4.95 8.76
CA PRO A 3 5.71 4.51 8.04
C PRO A 3 5.66 3.00 7.78
N TYR A 4 6.83 2.39 7.53
CA TYR A 4 6.98 0.96 7.33
C TYR A 4 6.59 0.11 8.55
N SER A 5 6.59 0.64 9.78
CA SER A 5 6.11 -0.15 10.92
C SER A 5 4.60 -0.34 10.96
N ALA A 6 3.83 0.40 10.15
CA ALA A 6 2.38 0.29 10.09
C ALA A 6 1.89 -0.28 8.74
N ILE A 7 2.53 0.14 7.64
CA ILE A 7 2.11 -0.15 6.26
C ILE A 7 3.33 -0.66 5.48
N ARG A 8 3.17 -1.74 4.70
CA ARG A 8 4.29 -2.30 3.92
C ARG A 8 4.68 -1.47 2.70
N HIS A 9 3.69 -0.84 2.06
CA HIS A 9 3.88 -0.06 0.84
C HIS A 9 3.48 1.43 1.02
N PRO A 10 4.11 2.16 1.96
CA PRO A 10 3.71 3.53 2.28
C PRO A 10 3.93 4.51 1.12
N SER A 11 4.91 4.24 0.24
CA SER A 11 5.12 5.00 -1.00
C SER A 11 3.95 4.81 -1.98
N TYR A 12 3.50 3.57 -2.20
CA TYR A 12 2.35 3.29 -3.06
C TYR A 12 1.06 3.90 -2.48
N THR A 13 0.84 3.79 -1.17
CA THR A 13 -0.26 4.49 -0.50
C THR A 13 -0.22 6.00 -0.75
N SER A 14 0.96 6.62 -0.71
CA SER A 14 1.12 8.05 -0.98
C SER A 14 0.77 8.40 -2.42
N TYR A 15 1.22 7.61 -3.41
CA TYR A 15 0.85 7.81 -4.81
C TYR A 15 -0.65 7.64 -5.07
N MET A 16 -1.27 6.59 -4.50
CA MET A 16 -2.71 6.38 -4.59
C MET A 16 -3.49 7.56 -3.98
N LEU A 17 -3.04 8.08 -2.83
CA LEU A 17 -3.64 9.25 -2.21
C LEU A 17 -3.47 10.50 -3.07
N CYS A 18 -2.32 10.69 -3.72
CA CYS A 18 -2.10 11.78 -4.66
C CYS A 18 -3.05 11.70 -5.87
N PHE A 19 -3.33 10.51 -6.41
CA PHE A 19 -4.31 10.37 -7.50
C PHE A 19 -5.71 10.78 -7.06
N VAL A 20 -6.13 10.34 -5.87
CA VAL A 20 -7.43 10.75 -5.30
C VAL A 20 -7.47 12.27 -5.09
N ALA A 21 -6.42 12.85 -4.51
CA ALA A 21 -6.33 14.29 -4.28
C ALA A 21 -6.39 15.09 -5.60
N LEU A 22 -5.72 14.63 -6.66
CA LEU A 22 -5.75 15.27 -7.98
C LEU A 22 -7.14 15.22 -8.61
N VAL A 23 -7.86 14.11 -8.47
CA VAL A 23 -9.27 14.01 -8.92
C VAL A 23 -10.14 15.01 -8.18
N LEU A 24 -9.96 15.15 -6.87
CA LEU A 24 -10.74 16.09 -6.05
C LEU A 24 -10.40 17.56 -6.35
N LEU A 25 -9.13 17.87 -6.60
CA LEU A 25 -8.65 19.23 -6.90
C LEU A 25 -9.03 19.67 -8.31
N ILE A 26 -8.93 18.77 -9.30
CA ILE A 26 -9.13 19.07 -10.72
C ILE A 26 -10.01 17.96 -11.32
N PRO A 27 -11.33 17.98 -11.10
CA PRO A 27 -12.22 16.93 -11.58
C PRO A 27 -12.35 16.99 -13.10
N SER A 28 -11.68 16.07 -13.80
CA SER A 28 -11.69 15.98 -15.26
C SER A 28 -11.61 14.51 -15.71
N PRO A 29 -12.01 14.18 -16.95
CA PRO A 29 -11.85 12.82 -17.47
C PRO A 29 -10.40 12.31 -17.41
N VAL A 30 -9.43 13.22 -17.58
CA VAL A 30 -7.99 12.89 -17.51
C VAL A 30 -7.58 12.50 -16.10
N THR A 31 -7.97 13.27 -15.09
CA THR A 31 -7.64 12.94 -13.69
C THR A 31 -8.38 11.70 -13.20
N LEU A 32 -9.63 11.48 -13.66
CA LEU A 32 -10.36 10.24 -13.38
C LEU A 32 -9.63 8.99 -13.92
N ALA A 33 -9.00 9.10 -15.09
CA ALA A 33 -8.24 7.99 -15.66
C ALA A 33 -7.06 7.55 -14.78
N LEU A 34 -6.51 8.43 -13.93
CA LEU A 34 -5.43 8.07 -12.99
C LEU A 34 -5.85 7.01 -11.98
N LEU A 35 -7.14 6.94 -11.62
CA LEU A 35 -7.65 5.95 -10.67
C LEU A 35 -7.50 4.51 -11.20
N ILE A 36 -7.40 4.32 -12.52
CA ILE A 36 -7.13 3.01 -13.14
C ILE A 36 -5.74 2.48 -12.75
N GLY A 37 -4.81 3.35 -12.34
CA GLY A 37 -3.49 2.96 -11.85
C GLY A 37 -3.52 2.27 -10.47
N ILE A 38 -4.58 2.46 -9.68
CA ILE A 38 -4.70 1.91 -8.32
C ILE A 38 -4.63 0.36 -8.31
N PRO A 39 -5.43 -0.36 -9.12
CA PRO A 39 -5.26 -1.82 -9.28
C PRO A 39 -3.84 -2.24 -9.69
N GLY A 40 -3.16 -1.44 -10.51
CA GLY A 40 -1.79 -1.68 -10.93
C GLY A 40 -0.83 -1.74 -9.75
N TYR A 41 -0.92 -0.80 -8.81
CA TYR A 41 -0.11 -0.80 -7.59
C TYR A 41 -0.34 -2.04 -6.73
N TYR A 42 -1.57 -2.57 -6.67
CA TYR A 42 -1.85 -3.83 -5.96
C TYR A 42 -1.14 -5.03 -6.60
N LEU A 43 -1.15 -5.12 -7.93
CA LEU A 43 -0.46 -6.20 -8.64
C LEU A 43 1.05 -6.12 -8.45
N VAL A 44 1.63 -4.91 -8.58
CA VAL A 44 3.06 -4.68 -8.36
C VAL A 44 3.45 -5.02 -6.92
N ALA A 45 2.69 -4.54 -5.93
CA ALA A 45 2.93 -4.84 -4.51
C ALA A 45 2.90 -6.34 -4.23
N LYS A 46 1.97 -7.09 -4.85
CA LYS A 46 1.91 -8.55 -4.73
C LYS A 46 3.14 -9.23 -5.31
N THR A 47 3.57 -8.84 -6.50
CA THR A 47 4.77 -9.40 -7.13
C THR A 47 6.03 -9.09 -6.32
N GLU A 48 6.15 -7.86 -5.82
CA GLU A 48 7.24 -7.44 -4.94
C GLU A 48 7.24 -8.24 -3.64
N GLU A 49 6.07 -8.45 -3.02
CA GLU A 49 5.94 -9.29 -1.83
C GLU A 49 6.41 -10.73 -2.07
N GLN A 50 6.13 -11.33 -3.23
CA GLN A 50 6.63 -12.68 -3.55
C GLN A 50 8.16 -12.73 -3.65
N LEU A 51 8.78 -11.69 -4.24
CA LEU A 51 10.23 -11.57 -4.31
C LEU A 51 10.85 -11.36 -2.91
N LEU A 52 10.19 -10.58 -2.06
CA LEU A 52 10.65 -10.35 -0.69
C LEU A 52 10.50 -11.61 0.17
N ILE A 53 9.43 -12.39 -0.01
CA ILE A 53 9.28 -13.69 0.65
C ILE A 53 10.39 -14.65 0.19
N SER A 54 10.71 -14.70 -1.11
CA SER A 54 11.77 -15.61 -1.60
C SER A 54 13.16 -15.21 -1.10
N HIS A 55 13.41 -13.92 -0.86
CA HIS A 55 14.71 -13.43 -0.38
C HIS A 55 14.87 -13.46 1.14
N PHE A 56 13.82 -13.07 1.89
CA PHE A 56 13.89 -12.88 3.35
C PHE A 56 13.11 -13.93 4.16
N GLY A 57 12.26 -14.75 3.51
CA GLY A 57 11.53 -15.85 4.15
C GLY A 57 10.71 -15.42 5.36
N ASP A 58 10.95 -16.09 6.49
CA ASP A 58 10.19 -15.94 7.74
C ASP A 58 10.26 -14.53 8.33
N GLU A 59 11.35 -13.80 8.11
CA GLU A 59 11.48 -12.42 8.58
C GLU A 59 10.42 -11.53 7.93
N TYR A 60 10.26 -11.67 6.60
CA TYR A 60 9.25 -10.91 5.86
C TYR A 60 7.82 -11.38 6.16
N LEU A 61 7.61 -12.68 6.36
CA LEU A 61 6.31 -13.21 6.80
C LEU A 61 5.91 -12.65 8.18
N SER A 62 6.86 -12.58 9.13
CA SER A 62 6.63 -11.95 10.44
C SER A 62 6.29 -10.46 10.31
N TYR A 63 6.96 -9.77 9.38
CA TYR A 63 6.67 -8.37 9.07
C TYR A 63 5.27 -8.17 8.45
N ILE A 64 4.86 -9.03 7.51
CA ILE A 64 3.50 -9.04 6.92
C ILE A 64 2.44 -9.17 8.02
N ASN A 65 2.68 -9.99 9.03
CA ASN A 65 1.75 -10.19 10.14
C ASN A 65 1.62 -8.98 11.08
N LYS A 66 2.59 -8.07 11.08
CA LYS A 66 2.58 -6.88 11.96
C LYS A 66 2.07 -5.62 11.28
N THR A 67 1.94 -5.64 9.95
CA THR A 67 1.64 -4.47 9.13
C THR A 67 0.43 -4.71 8.23
N GLY A 68 -0.19 -3.65 7.72
CA GLY A 68 -1.13 -3.76 6.61
C GLY A 68 -0.46 -3.48 5.26
N MET A 69 -1.13 -3.81 4.15
CA MET A 69 -0.55 -3.63 2.81
C MET A 69 -0.48 -2.14 2.42
N PHE A 70 -1.62 -1.45 2.46
CA PHE A 70 -1.73 -0.01 2.13
C PHE A 70 -2.33 0.84 3.25
N LEU A 71 -3.02 0.23 4.20
CA LEU A 71 -3.60 0.87 5.38
C LEU A 71 -3.09 0.17 6.64
N PRO A 72 -2.99 0.86 7.80
CA PRO A 72 -2.57 0.23 9.03
C PRO A 72 -3.52 -0.90 9.45
N ARG A 73 -2.98 -1.94 10.09
CA ARG A 73 -3.83 -2.92 10.79
C ARG A 73 -4.46 -2.25 12.01
N LEU A 74 -5.79 -2.22 12.08
CA LEU A 74 -6.49 -1.83 13.29
C LEU A 74 -6.22 -2.91 14.34
N LYS A 75 -5.47 -2.58 15.40
CA LYS A 75 -5.40 -3.43 16.58
C LYS A 75 -6.68 -3.20 17.35
N VAL A 76 -7.53 -4.23 17.44
CA VAL A 76 -8.60 -4.25 18.42
C VAL A 76 -7.90 -4.28 19.78
N VAL A 77 -8.02 -3.19 20.55
CA VAL A 77 -7.56 -3.17 21.93
C VAL A 77 -8.60 -3.98 22.71
N GLU A 78 -8.26 -5.23 23.04
CA GLU A 78 -9.01 -5.99 24.04
C GLU A 78 -8.67 -5.38 25.41
N ASN A 79 -9.71 -4.91 26.12
CA ASN A 79 -9.64 -4.45 27.51
C ASN A 79 -9.67 -5.63 28.47
#